data_AF-A0A2P4NX96-F1
#
_entry.id   AF-A0A2P4NX96-F1
#
_cell.length_a   1.000
_cell.length_b   1.000
_cell.length_c   1.000
_cell.angle_alpha   90.00
_cell.angle_beta   90.00
_cell.angle_gamma   90.00
#
_symmetry.space_group_name_H-M   'P 1'
#
loop_
_entity.id
_entity.type
_entity.pdbx_description
1 polymer ?
#
loop_
_entity_poly.entity_id
_entity_poly.type
_entity_poly.pdbx_seq_one_letter_code
_entity_poly.pdbx_strand_id
1 'polypeptide(L)' 'LLHLTDSIQATGPCWATWQFPMKRLCGMLLPLVKSKLHLYQSLINNIILREQFNHL' A
#
# COMPACT_ATOMS: atom_id res chain seq x y z
N LEU A 1 -9.52 -12.36 12.55
CA LEU A 1 -10.35 -12.79 11.40
C LEU A 1 -11.84 -12.42 11.58
N LEU A 2 -12.40 -12.37 12.81
CA LEU A 2 -13.81 -12.02 13.04
C LEU A 2 -14.22 -10.59 12.62
N HIS A 3 -13.36 -9.59 12.78
CA HIS A 3 -13.72 -8.18 12.47
C HIS A 3 -13.83 -7.85 10.98
N LEU A 4 -13.39 -8.76 10.10
CA LEU A 4 -13.45 -8.52 8.67
C LEU A 4 -14.90 -8.55 8.19
N THR A 5 -15.71 -9.47 8.72
CA THR A 5 -17.10 -9.67 8.31
C THR A 5 -17.98 -8.47 8.67
N ASP A 6 -17.81 -7.93 9.87
CA ASP A 6 -18.55 -6.72 10.33
C ASP A 6 -18.20 -5.50 9.48
N SER A 7 -16.92 -5.36 9.11
CA SER A 7 -16.45 -4.26 8.26
C SER A 7 -16.98 -4.36 6.83
N ILE A 8 -17.14 -5.58 6.30
CA ILE A 8 -17.70 -5.82 4.96
C ILE A 8 -19.20 -5.49 4.93
N GLN A 9 -19.94 -5.82 5.99
CA GLN A 9 -21.37 -5.53 6.06
C GLN A 9 -21.65 -4.02 6.19
N ALA A 10 -20.80 -3.29 6.92
CA ALA A 10 -20.91 -1.84 7.10
C ALA A 10 -20.48 -1.03 5.86
N THR A 11 -19.49 -1.51 5.10
CA THR A 11 -18.87 -0.73 4.00
C THR A 11 -19.39 -1.15 2.62
N GLY A 12 -20.03 -2.32 2.50
CA GLY A 12 -20.42 -2.92 1.22
C GLY A 12 -19.41 -3.97 0.73
N PRO A 13 -19.68 -4.62 -0.42
CA PRO A 13 -18.89 -5.75 -0.89
C PRO A 13 -17.41 -5.44 -0.91
N CYS A 14 -16.60 -6.29 -0.26
CA CYS A 14 -15.16 -6.10 -0.11
C CYS A 14 -14.49 -5.77 -1.46
N TRP A 15 -14.90 -6.42 -2.55
CA TRP A 15 -14.34 -6.17 -3.88
C TRP A 15 -14.64 -4.76 -4.42
N ALA A 16 -15.78 -4.15 -4.09
CA ALA A 16 -16.16 -2.82 -4.57
C ALA A 16 -15.52 -1.72 -3.71
N THR A 17 -15.46 -1.93 -2.39
CA THR A 17 -14.89 -0.97 -1.44
C THR A 17 -13.37 -0.96 -1.46
N TRP A 18 -12.74 -2.12 -1.69
CA TRP A 18 -11.28 -2.24 -1.74
C TRP A 18 -10.69 -1.90 -3.11
N GLN A 19 -11.49 -1.82 -4.18
CA GLN A 19 -10.97 -1.55 -5.51
C GLN A 19 -10.21 -0.22 -5.60
N PHE A 20 -10.76 0.84 -5.00
CA PHE A 20 -10.15 2.16 -4.98
C PHE A 20 -8.89 2.24 -4.10
N PRO A 21 -8.93 1.90 -2.79
CA PRO A 21 -7.74 1.96 -1.95
C PRO A 21 -6.64 1.01 -2.43
N MET A 22 -7.00 -0.16 -2.97
CA MET A 22 -6.00 -1.11 -3.48
C MET A 22 -5.32 -0.60 -4.75
N LYS A 23 -6.08 0.01 -5.68
CA LYS A 23 -5.47 0.68 -6.85
C LYS A 23 -4.54 1.82 -6.43
N ARG A 24 -4.93 2.61 -5.43
CA ARG A 24 -4.11 3.70 -4.90
C ARG A 24 -2.83 3.19 -4.22
N LEU A 25 -2.94 2.13 -3.41
CA LEU A 25 -1.82 1.45 -2.78
C LEU A 25 -0.86 0.86 -3.81
N CYS A 26 -1.36 0.10 -4.78
CA CYS A 26 -0.53 -0.45 -5.86
C CYS A 26 0.13 0.66 -6.67
N GLY A 27 -0.57 1.75 -7.00
CA GLY A 27 0.01 2.90 -7.69
C GLY A 27 1.14 3.58 -6.93
N MET A 28 1.07 3.64 -5.59
CA MET A 28 2.16 4.12 -4.74
C MET A 28 3.31 3.10 -4.61
N LEU A 29 3.00 1.80 -4.66
CA LEU A 29 3.97 0.72 -4.50
C LEU A 29 4.79 0.48 -5.78
N LEU A 30 4.18 0.58 -6.95
CA LEU A 30 4.85 0.40 -8.24
C LEU A 30 6.13 1.23 -8.42
N PRO A 31 6.18 2.55 -8.12
CA PRO A 31 7.41 3.33 -8.27
C PRO A 31 8.49 2.95 -7.25
N LEU A 32 8.11 2.44 -6.08
CA LEU A 32 9.04 1.99 -5.02
C LEU A 32 9.76 0.68 -5.40
N VAL A 33 9.10 -0.13 -6.24
CA VAL A 33 9.53 -1.46 -6.69
C VAL A 33 10.26 -1.41 -8.04
N LYS A 34 10.74 -0.24 -8.47
CA LYS A 34 11.43 -0.03 -9.76
C LYS A 34 12.61 -0.98 -10.02
N SER A 35 13.26 -1.48 -8.97
CA SER A 35 14.37 -2.43 -9.09
C SER A 35 13.89 -3.89 -8.95
N LYS A 36 13.78 -4.59 -10.08
CA LYS A 36 13.36 -6.02 -10.13
C LYS A 36 14.35 -6.99 -9.45
N LEU A 37 15.63 -6.62 -9.32
CA LEU A 37 16.68 -7.49 -8.77
C LEU A 37 16.88 -7.31 -7.26
N HIS A 38 16.81 -6.07 -6.74
CA HIS A 38 17.01 -5.73 -5.33
C HIS A 38 15.76 -5.07 -4.74
N LEU A 39 14.63 -5.75 -4.84
CA LEU A 39 13.30 -5.21 -4.52
C LEU A 39 13.21 -4.74 -3.06
N TYR A 40 13.70 -5.55 -2.12
CA TYR A 40 13.71 -5.20 -0.70
C TYR A 40 14.62 -4.01 -0.39
N GLN A 41 15.79 -3.93 -1.02
CA GLN A 41 16.77 -2.88 -0.76
C GLN A 41 16.31 -1.54 -1.35
N SER A 42 15.73 -1.57 -2.56
CA SER A 42 15.09 -0.41 -3.20
C SER A 42 13.89 0.09 -2.39
N LEU A 43 13.07 -0.82 -1.85
CA LEU A 43 11.91 -0.46 -1.03
C LEU A 43 12.34 0.25 0.25
N ILE A 44 13.29 -0.32 1.00
CA ILE A 44 13.80 0.25 2.24
C ILE A 44 14.41 1.63 2.00
N ASN A 45 15.25 1.78 0.96
CA ASN A 45 15.88 3.06 0.65
C ASN A 45 14.86 4.15 0.32
N ASN A 46 13.79 3.82 -0.42
CA ASN A 46 12.74 4.80 -0.71
C ASN A 46 11.87 5.13 0.51
N ILE A 47 11.63 4.17 1.41
CA ILE A 47 10.92 4.44 2.67
C ILE A 47 11.75 5.39 3.54
N ILE A 48 13.05 5.09 3.73
CA ILE A 48 13.96 5.96 4.52
C ILE A 48 14.03 7.37 3.93
N LEU A 49 14.20 7.48 2.60
CA LEU A 49 14.25 8.77 1.91
C LEU A 49 12.94 9.56 2.14
N ARG A 50 11.79 8.88 2.06
CA ARG A 50 10.48 9.50 2.27
C ARG A 50 10.28 9.96 3.71
N GLU A 51 10.69 9.16 4.70
CA GLU A 51 10.65 9.55 6.11
C GLU A 51 11.57 10.76 6.37
N GLN A 52 12.79 10.76 5.82
CA GLN A 52 13.70 11.91 5.94
C GLN A 52 13.12 13.21 5.36
N PHE A 53 12.41 13.13 4.22
CA PHE A 53 11.70 14.27 3.65
C PHE A 53 10.49 14.73 4.47
N ASN A 54 9.78 13.81 5.15
CA ASN A 54 8.64 14.15 6.01
C ASN A 54 9.08 14.77 7.35
N HIS A 55 10.32 14.51 7.79
CA HIS A 55 10.90 15.05 9.02
C HIS A 55 11.58 16.42 8.84
N LEU A 56 11.63 16.96 7.61
CA LEU A 56 12.01 18.33 7.28
C LEU A 56 10.78 19.24 7.25
#